data_AF-A0A1Q3GYX7-F1
#
_entry.id   AF-A0A1Q3GYX7-F1
#
_cell.length_a   1.000
_cell.length_b   1.000
_cell.length_c   1.000
_cell.angle_alpha   90.00
_cell.angle_beta   90.00
_cell.angle_gamma   90.00
#
_symmetry.space_group_name_H-M   'P 1'
#
loop_
_entity.id
_entity.type
_entity.pdbx_description
1 polymer ?
#
loop_
_entity_poly.entity_id
_entity_poly.type
_entity_poly.pdbx_seq_one_letter_code
_entity_poly.pdbx_strand_id
1 'polypeptide(L)'
;MHLTTGILSQQEQEAFVNFCNQQGVKPLLIELARGDYTQQPMLSEIVYLPGLEDALQRANQYSQALRTSGFAVTRLKIEVPATKASLFAESSTNFQRYFEWHGKVDYARVDDLLALCTTHEVHLSRNALKNEANTRFVTLREYGNFETFVHRRNQLITTLTEGAWNLRKQQSEYCVYDNNVFLDSGWLVI
;
A
#
# COMPACT_ATOMS: atom_id res chain seq x y z
N MET A 1 -0.02 3.24 9.24
CA MET A 1 1.25 3.82 8.76
C MET A 1 2.16 2.73 8.25
N HIS A 2 3.00 3.06 7.28
CA HIS A 2 3.95 2.16 6.66
C HIS A 2 5.33 2.81 6.55
N LEU A 3 6.38 2.08 6.92
CA LEU A 3 7.76 2.46 6.65
C LEU A 3 8.37 1.41 5.72
N THR A 4 8.84 1.83 4.55
CA THR A 4 9.46 0.94 3.56
C THR A 4 10.97 0.99 3.68
N THR A 5 11.62 -0.16 3.59
CA THR A 5 13.09 -0.25 3.54
C THR A 5 13.60 -0.36 2.11
N GLY A 6 14.92 -0.38 1.95
CA GLY A 6 15.55 -0.90 0.73
C GLY A 6 15.25 -2.39 0.51
N ILE A 7 15.74 -2.92 -0.61
CA ILE A 7 15.73 -4.36 -0.91
C ILE A 7 16.51 -5.08 0.19
N LEU A 8 15.97 -6.20 0.67
CA LEU A 8 16.60 -7.02 1.71
C LEU A 8 16.83 -8.43 1.18
N SER A 9 18.03 -8.95 1.41
CA SER A 9 18.35 -10.38 1.26
C SER A 9 17.48 -11.25 2.18
N GLN A 10 17.46 -12.56 1.96
CA GLN A 10 16.67 -13.47 2.79
C GLN A 10 17.04 -13.38 4.29
N GLN A 11 18.33 -13.32 4.61
CA GLN A 11 18.80 -13.19 5.99
C GLN A 11 18.36 -11.85 6.61
N GLU A 12 18.44 -10.77 5.83
CA GLU A 12 17.97 -9.45 6.29
C GLU A 12 16.45 -9.39 6.46
N GLN A 13 15.68 -10.12 5.64
CA GLN A 13 14.23 -10.24 5.82
C GLN A 13 13.88 -10.94 7.14
N GLU A 14 14.59 -11.99 7.52
CA GLU A 14 14.40 -12.66 8.81
C GLU A 14 14.74 -11.72 9.98
N ALA A 15 15.85 -10.99 9.88
CA ALA A 15 16.23 -9.98 10.86
C ALA A 15 15.18 -8.85 10.95
N PHE A 16 14.64 -8.40 9.81
CA PHE A 16 13.59 -7.39 9.75
C PHE A 16 12.29 -7.86 10.39
N VAL A 17 11.87 -9.10 10.13
CA VAL A 17 10.70 -9.71 10.77
C VAL A 17 10.89 -9.77 12.29
N ASN A 18 12.07 -10.18 12.74
CA ASN A 18 12.38 -10.22 14.17
C ASN A 18 12.35 -8.83 14.81
N PHE A 19 12.91 -7.82 14.14
CA PHE A 19 12.84 -6.42 14.56
C PHE A 19 11.37 -5.97 14.70
N CYS A 20 10.53 -6.19 13.69
CA CYS A 20 9.12 -5.82 13.75
C CYS A 20 8.39 -6.52 14.90
N ASN A 21 8.63 -7.82 15.11
CA ASN A 21 8.03 -8.57 16.21
C ASN A 21 8.43 -8.01 17.58
N GLN A 22 9.70 -7.65 17.77
CA GLN A 22 10.19 -7.04 19.02
C GLN A 22 9.57 -5.66 19.28
N GLN A 23 9.28 -4.90 18.23
CA GLN A 23 8.60 -3.60 18.32
C GLN A 23 7.07 -3.73 18.44
N GLY A 24 6.51 -4.94 18.36
CA GLY A 24 5.05 -5.16 18.41
C GLY A 24 4.31 -4.68 17.17
N VAL A 25 4.99 -4.59 16.02
CA VAL A 25 4.43 -4.10 14.74
C VAL A 25 4.48 -5.19 13.68
N LYS A 26 3.68 -5.04 12.64
CA LYS A 26 3.52 -6.08 11.62
C LYS A 26 4.57 -5.93 10.51
N PRO A 27 5.40 -6.94 10.21
CA PRO A 27 6.19 -6.96 9.00
C PRO A 27 5.31 -7.31 7.79
N LEU A 28 5.55 -6.64 6.66
CA LEU A 28 4.95 -6.90 5.37
C LEU A 28 6.05 -6.98 4.30
N LEU A 29 5.81 -7.76 3.26
CA LEU A 29 6.62 -7.78 2.05
C LEU A 29 5.69 -7.65 0.87
N ILE A 30 5.78 -6.53 0.15
CA ILE A 30 5.12 -6.39 -1.16
C ILE A 30 6.13 -6.73 -2.23
N GLU A 31 5.73 -7.60 -3.15
CA GLU A 31 6.49 -7.91 -4.35
C GLU A 31 5.64 -7.63 -5.59
N LEU A 32 6.25 -6.87 -6.50
CA LEU A 32 5.59 -6.33 -7.68
C LEU A 32 6.06 -7.04 -8.94
N ALA A 33 5.18 -7.05 -9.94
CA ALA A 33 5.44 -7.78 -11.18
C ALA A 33 6.43 -7.02 -12.07
N ARG A 34 6.47 -5.70 -11.89
CA ARG A 34 7.23 -4.72 -12.64
C ARG A 34 7.49 -3.47 -11.79
N GLY A 35 8.25 -2.53 -12.34
CA GLY A 35 8.65 -1.29 -11.69
C GLY A 35 10.08 -1.34 -11.18
N ASP A 36 10.62 -0.17 -10.85
CA ASP A 36 12.04 -0.04 -10.47
C ASP A 36 12.32 -0.68 -9.10
N TYR A 37 11.28 -0.79 -8.25
CA TYR A 37 11.36 -1.28 -6.88
C TYR A 37 10.43 -2.48 -6.68
N THR A 38 10.87 -3.65 -7.16
CA THR A 38 10.03 -4.87 -7.18
C THR A 38 9.86 -5.54 -5.83
N GLN A 39 10.65 -5.18 -4.81
CA GLN A 39 10.55 -5.69 -3.45
C GLN A 39 10.47 -4.52 -2.47
N GLN A 40 9.45 -4.52 -1.62
CA GLN A 40 9.21 -3.49 -0.60
C GLN A 40 8.91 -4.14 0.75
N PRO A 41 9.94 -4.44 1.54
CA PRO A 41 9.78 -4.79 2.94
C PRO A 41 9.28 -3.57 3.71
N MET A 42 8.23 -3.76 4.48
CA MET A 42 7.55 -2.68 5.18
C MET A 42 7.22 -3.04 6.62
N LEU A 43 7.42 -2.07 7.50
CA LEU A 43 6.84 -2.07 8.84
C LEU A 43 5.44 -1.47 8.72
N SER A 44 4.44 -2.14 9.29
CA SER A 44 3.05 -1.68 9.31
C SER A 44 2.53 -1.60 10.74
N GLU A 45 1.96 -0.44 11.08
CA GLU A 45 1.27 -0.21 12.35
C GLU A 45 -0.09 0.45 12.10
N ILE A 46 -1.13 -0.09 12.74
CA ILE A 46 -2.44 0.56 12.86
C ILE A 46 -2.50 1.13 14.28
N VAL A 47 -2.66 2.45 14.38
CA VAL A 47 -2.67 3.16 15.66
C VAL A 47 -3.64 4.33 15.60
N TYR A 48 -4.21 4.69 16.74
CA TYR A 48 -5.07 5.86 16.91
C TYR A 48 -4.26 6.94 17.61
N LEU A 49 -4.05 8.07 16.93
CA LEU A 49 -3.27 9.20 17.43
C LEU A 49 -4.08 10.50 17.27
N PRO A 50 -3.81 11.54 18.08
CA PRO A 50 -4.56 12.79 18.03
C PRO A 50 -4.49 13.50 16.68
N GLY A 51 -3.33 13.48 16.01
CA GLY A 51 -3.19 14.11 14.70
C GLY A 51 -2.02 13.58 13.85
N LEU A 52 -1.83 14.22 12.69
CA LEU A 52 -0.76 13.89 11.75
C LEU A 52 0.63 14.10 12.35
N GLU A 53 0.82 15.14 13.17
CA GLU A 53 2.10 15.43 13.79
C GLU A 53 2.54 14.30 14.73
N ASP A 54 1.64 13.80 15.58
CA ASP A 54 1.91 12.64 16.44
C ASP A 54 2.24 11.38 15.61
N ALA A 55 1.50 11.17 14.51
CA ALA A 55 1.76 10.06 13.60
C ALA A 55 3.14 10.15 12.94
N LEU A 56 3.56 11.36 12.55
CA LEU A 56 4.89 11.61 12.01
C LEU A 56 5.97 11.45 13.08
N GLN A 57 5.75 11.90 14.31
CA GLN A 57 6.69 11.69 15.41
C GLN A 57 6.88 10.19 15.67
N ARG A 58 5.79 9.42 15.76
CA ARG A 58 5.80 7.96 15.91
C ARG A 58 6.52 7.27 14.76
N ALA A 59 6.21 7.65 13.53
CA ALA A 59 6.87 7.08 12.36
C ALA A 59 8.37 7.43 12.30
N ASN A 60 8.77 8.64 12.71
CA ASN A 60 10.18 9.01 12.80
C ASN A 60 10.94 8.22 13.88
N GLN A 61 10.30 7.89 15.01
CA GLN A 61 10.88 6.99 16.02
C GLN A 61 11.19 5.62 15.42
N TYR A 62 10.23 5.02 14.69
CA TYR A 62 10.48 3.76 13.98
C TYR A 62 11.56 3.90 12.91
N SER A 63 11.58 5.03 12.20
CA SER A 63 12.58 5.28 11.17
C SER A 63 13.99 5.32 11.76
N GLN A 64 14.17 5.94 12.93
CA GLN A 64 15.43 5.94 13.65
C GLN A 64 15.79 4.53 14.15
N ALA A 65 14.85 3.81 14.76
CA ALA A 65 15.08 2.45 15.25
C ALA A 65 15.48 1.47 14.14
N LEU A 66 14.84 1.56 12.97
CA LEU A 66 15.18 0.78 11.78
C LEU A 66 16.60 1.10 11.31
N ARG A 67 16.95 2.39 11.19
CA ARG A 67 18.31 2.81 10.78
C ARG A 67 19.39 2.32 11.75
N THR A 68 19.16 2.43 13.06
CA THR A 68 20.08 1.91 14.09
C THR A 68 20.23 0.39 14.00
N SER A 69 19.21 -0.30 13.51
CA SER A 69 19.23 -1.76 13.29
C SER A 69 19.77 -2.16 11.91
N GLY A 70 20.32 -1.21 11.14
CA GLY A 70 20.92 -1.46 9.82
C GLY A 70 19.94 -1.41 8.64
N PHE A 71 18.67 -1.07 8.85
CA PHE A 71 17.67 -0.99 7.77
C PHE A 71 17.55 0.44 7.25
N ALA A 72 17.95 0.65 5.98
CA ALA A 72 17.74 1.92 5.30
C ALA A 72 16.25 2.14 4.99
N VAL A 73 15.65 3.18 5.58
CA VAL A 73 14.25 3.57 5.35
C VAL A 73 14.17 4.47 4.12
N THR A 74 13.41 4.04 3.12
CA THR A 74 13.28 4.69 1.80
C THR A 74 11.95 5.42 1.62
N ARG A 75 10.92 5.09 2.42
CA ARG A 75 9.61 5.75 2.40
C ARG A 75 8.91 5.69 3.75
N LEU A 76 8.18 6.75 4.08
CA LEU A 76 7.24 6.86 5.18
C LEU A 76 5.88 7.25 4.60
N LYS A 77 4.88 6.41 4.81
CA LYS A 77 3.50 6.63 4.39
C LYS A 77 2.56 6.63 5.59
N ILE A 78 1.79 7.71 5.76
CA ILE A 78 0.70 7.81 6.75
C ILE A 78 -0.62 7.82 6.00
N GLU A 79 -1.51 6.92 6.42
CA GLU A 79 -2.82 6.70 5.82
C GLU A 79 -3.89 6.65 6.89
N VAL A 80 -5.08 7.08 6.51
CA VAL A 80 -6.31 6.99 7.30
C VAL A 80 -7.39 6.30 6.46
N PRO A 81 -8.50 5.83 7.06
CA PRO A 81 -9.64 5.35 6.27
C PRO A 81 -10.10 6.41 5.26
N ALA A 82 -10.42 6.02 4.02
CA ALA A 82 -10.77 6.98 2.96
C ALA A 82 -11.92 7.93 3.34
N THR A 83 -12.87 7.46 4.14
CA THR A 83 -14.01 8.25 4.67
C THR A 83 -13.60 9.36 5.64
N LYS A 84 -12.34 9.39 6.08
CA LYS A 84 -11.78 10.40 6.99
C LYS A 84 -10.95 11.45 6.26
N ALA A 85 -10.89 11.43 4.92
CA ALA A 85 -10.10 12.37 4.13
C ALA A 85 -10.44 13.84 4.42
N SER A 86 -11.70 14.16 4.68
CA SER A 86 -12.14 15.53 5.00
C SER A 86 -11.49 16.11 6.26
N LEU A 87 -11.07 15.28 7.22
CA LEU A 87 -10.34 15.73 8.41
C LEU A 87 -8.98 16.36 8.08
N PHE A 88 -8.47 16.13 6.87
CA PHE A 88 -7.16 16.60 6.42
C PHE A 88 -7.28 17.61 5.29
N ALA A 89 -8.47 18.06 4.89
CA ALA A 89 -8.66 18.95 3.74
C ALA A 89 -7.84 20.26 3.84
N GLU A 90 -7.72 20.83 5.04
CA GLU A 90 -7.02 22.10 5.30
C GLU A 90 -5.55 21.94 5.71
N SER A 91 -5.06 20.71 5.80
CA SER A 91 -3.71 20.43 6.26
C SER A 91 -2.68 20.96 5.25
N SER A 92 -1.70 21.75 5.72
CA SER A 92 -0.72 22.49 4.91
C SER A 92 0.45 21.67 4.36
N THR A 93 0.29 20.34 4.19
CA THR A 93 1.38 19.50 3.68
C THR A 93 1.67 19.78 2.21
N ASN A 94 2.94 19.91 1.84
CA ASN A 94 3.36 20.00 0.43
C ASN A 94 3.29 18.65 -0.32
N PHE A 95 2.91 17.56 0.37
CA PHE A 95 2.81 16.23 -0.23
C PHE A 95 1.48 16.06 -0.97
N GLN A 96 1.55 15.47 -2.16
CA GLN A 96 0.36 15.15 -2.94
C GLN A 96 -0.37 13.97 -2.29
N ARG A 97 -1.61 14.22 -1.88
CA ARG A 97 -2.48 13.21 -1.27
C ARG A 97 -3.30 12.48 -2.32
N TYR A 98 -3.67 11.26 -1.99
CA TYR A 98 -4.41 10.38 -2.88
C TYR A 98 -5.22 9.37 -2.09
N PHE A 99 -6.26 8.85 -2.72
CA PHE A 99 -6.99 7.70 -2.26
C PHE A 99 -6.35 6.43 -2.82
N GLU A 100 -6.33 5.37 -2.02
CA GLU A 100 -6.01 4.03 -2.48
C GLU A 100 -7.15 3.08 -2.12
N TRP A 101 -7.40 2.13 -3.01
CA TRP A 101 -8.21 0.95 -2.73
C TRP A 101 -7.40 -0.29 -3.02
N HIS A 102 -7.44 -1.25 -2.10
CA HIS A 102 -6.82 -2.56 -2.26
C HIS A 102 -7.91 -3.63 -2.21
N GLY A 103 -8.08 -4.37 -3.30
CA GLY A 103 -8.98 -5.52 -3.37
C GLY A 103 -8.22 -6.82 -3.51
N LYS A 104 -8.47 -7.77 -2.62
CA LYS A 104 -7.91 -9.12 -2.72
C LYS A 104 -8.86 -10.00 -3.53
N VAL A 105 -8.41 -10.43 -4.70
CA VAL A 105 -9.19 -11.21 -5.66
C VAL A 105 -8.59 -12.59 -5.89
N ASP A 106 -9.40 -13.52 -6.36
CA ASP A 106 -8.92 -14.81 -6.86
C ASP A 106 -8.02 -14.61 -8.08
N TYR A 107 -6.87 -15.29 -8.06
CA TYR A 107 -5.89 -15.27 -9.13
C TYR A 107 -6.17 -16.42 -10.12
N ALA A 108 -7.15 -16.19 -10.98
CA ALA A 108 -7.58 -17.09 -12.04
C ALA A 108 -7.90 -16.30 -13.31
N ARG A 109 -7.82 -16.95 -14.47
CA ARG A 109 -7.94 -16.30 -15.79
C ARG A 109 -7.01 -15.09 -15.86
N VAL A 110 -5.72 -15.37 -15.73
CA VAL A 110 -4.69 -14.36 -15.48
C VAL A 110 -4.66 -13.31 -16.59
N ASP A 111 -4.76 -13.72 -17.85
CA ASP A 111 -4.74 -12.80 -18.99
C ASP A 111 -5.96 -11.86 -18.98
N ASP A 112 -7.16 -12.39 -18.69
CA ASP A 112 -8.38 -11.59 -18.55
C ASP A 112 -8.27 -10.60 -17.36
N LEU A 113 -7.72 -11.06 -16.24
CA LEU A 113 -7.51 -10.21 -15.06
C LEU A 113 -6.50 -9.10 -15.34
N LEU A 114 -5.43 -9.39 -16.08
CA LEU A 114 -4.45 -8.39 -16.51
C LEU A 114 -5.06 -7.38 -17.49
N ALA A 115 -5.90 -7.83 -18.43
CA ALA A 115 -6.63 -6.96 -19.35
C ALA A 115 -7.63 -6.05 -18.61
N LEU A 116 -8.33 -6.58 -17.60
CA LEU A 116 -9.19 -5.80 -16.71
C LEU A 116 -8.37 -4.75 -15.94
N CYS A 117 -7.26 -5.17 -15.34
CA CYS A 117 -6.39 -4.25 -14.61
C CYS A 117 -5.87 -3.12 -15.51
N THR A 118 -5.52 -3.44 -16.76
CA THR A 118 -5.13 -2.46 -17.77
C THR A 118 -6.26 -1.48 -18.08
N THR A 119 -7.45 -2.00 -18.35
CA THR A 119 -8.64 -1.19 -18.71
C THR A 119 -9.03 -0.21 -17.60
N HIS A 120 -8.93 -0.62 -16.34
CA HIS A 120 -9.30 0.21 -15.20
C HIS A 120 -8.13 1.03 -14.63
N GLU A 121 -6.94 0.93 -15.24
CA GLU A 121 -5.69 1.57 -14.79
C GLU A 121 -5.35 1.23 -13.33
N VAL A 122 -5.50 -0.05 -12.98
CA VAL A 122 -5.21 -0.59 -11.65
C VAL A 122 -4.08 -1.60 -11.67
N HIS A 123 -3.43 -1.76 -10.52
CA HIS A 123 -2.24 -2.58 -10.41
C HIS A 123 -2.53 -3.97 -9.85
N LEU A 124 -2.03 -5.03 -10.48
CA LEU A 124 -2.06 -6.40 -9.97
C LEU A 124 -0.73 -6.78 -9.32
N SER A 125 -0.75 -7.19 -8.04
CA SER A 125 0.46 -7.60 -7.32
C SER A 125 1.10 -8.87 -7.94
N ARG A 126 2.43 -9.04 -7.82
CA ARG A 126 3.11 -10.28 -8.30
C ARG A 126 2.88 -11.44 -7.37
N ASN A 127 3.00 -11.17 -6.07
CA ASN A 127 2.98 -12.21 -5.06
C ASN A 127 1.69 -12.21 -4.27
N ALA A 128 1.33 -13.40 -3.83
CA ALA A 128 0.39 -13.59 -2.75
C ALA A 128 1.10 -13.45 -1.40
N LEU A 129 0.34 -13.20 -0.34
CA LEU A 129 0.86 -13.44 1.01
C LEU A 129 1.15 -14.94 1.17
N LYS A 130 2.08 -15.27 2.08
CA LYS A 130 2.47 -16.65 2.38
C LYS A 130 1.22 -17.51 2.63
N ASN A 131 1.12 -18.64 1.91
CA ASN A 131 -0.01 -19.58 1.91
C ASN A 131 -1.30 -19.11 1.19
N GLU A 132 -1.24 -18.07 0.36
CA GLU A 132 -2.41 -17.54 -0.36
C GLU A 132 -2.22 -17.49 -1.88
N ALA A 133 -1.47 -18.45 -2.44
CA ALA A 133 -0.98 -18.47 -3.83
C ALA A 133 -2.07 -18.22 -4.90
N ASN A 134 -3.33 -18.54 -4.59
CA ASN A 134 -4.49 -18.39 -5.48
C ASN A 134 -5.16 -17.02 -5.38
N THR A 135 -4.52 -16.02 -4.77
CA THR A 135 -5.07 -14.67 -4.66
C THR A 135 -4.03 -13.61 -4.97
N ARG A 136 -4.48 -12.45 -5.44
CA ARG A 136 -3.64 -11.26 -5.67
C ARG A 136 -4.35 -10.00 -5.19
N PHE A 137 -3.58 -8.95 -4.95
CA PHE A 137 -4.13 -7.63 -4.70
C PHE A 137 -4.24 -6.85 -6.00
N VAL A 138 -5.40 -6.23 -6.19
CA VAL A 138 -5.64 -5.17 -7.16
C VAL A 138 -5.61 -3.84 -6.41
N THR A 139 -4.81 -2.90 -6.88
CA THR A 139 -4.67 -1.57 -6.27
C THR A 139 -5.15 -0.49 -7.24
N LEU A 140 -6.15 0.27 -6.83
CA LEU A 140 -6.59 1.50 -7.49
C LEU A 140 -6.02 2.69 -6.72
N ARG A 141 -5.38 3.63 -7.42
CA ARG A 141 -4.99 4.92 -6.86
C ARG A 141 -5.75 6.02 -7.58
N GLU A 142 -6.27 6.97 -6.82
CA GLU A 142 -6.97 8.14 -7.36
C GLU A 142 -6.51 9.43 -6.66
N TYR A 143 -6.23 10.45 -7.46
CA TYR A 143 -5.91 11.79 -6.97
C TYR A 143 -7.16 12.67 -7.04
N GLY A 144 -7.19 13.74 -6.24
CA GLY A 144 -8.31 14.68 -6.23
C GLY A 144 -9.34 14.33 -5.15
N ASN A 145 -10.63 14.22 -5.52
CA ASN A 145 -11.73 14.19 -4.56
C ASN A 145 -12.27 12.77 -4.29
N PHE A 146 -12.97 12.64 -3.15
CA PHE A 146 -13.50 11.36 -2.67
C PHE A 146 -14.59 10.77 -3.57
N GLU A 147 -15.41 11.61 -4.22
CA GLU A 147 -16.52 11.15 -5.07
C GLU A 147 -16.00 10.45 -6.33
N THR A 148 -15.00 11.02 -6.99
CA THR A 148 -14.33 10.42 -8.15
C THR A 148 -13.70 9.06 -7.77
N PHE A 149 -13.01 9.00 -6.62
CA PHE A 149 -12.45 7.76 -6.11
C PHE A 149 -13.52 6.69 -5.87
N VAL A 150 -14.63 7.04 -5.19
CA VAL A 150 -15.73 6.13 -4.93
C VAL A 150 -16.36 5.64 -6.23
N HIS A 151 -16.54 6.52 -7.21
CA HIS A 151 -17.08 6.16 -8.51
C HIS A 151 -16.22 5.11 -9.22
N ARG A 152 -14.91 5.39 -9.39
CA ARG A 152 -13.99 4.45 -10.04
C ARG A 152 -13.85 3.13 -9.29
N ARG A 153 -13.77 3.19 -7.96
CA ARG A 153 -13.74 2.00 -7.11
C ARG A 153 -14.98 1.13 -7.33
N ASN A 154 -16.17 1.74 -7.34
CA ASN A 154 -17.41 1.00 -7.52
C ASN A 154 -17.50 0.40 -8.93
N GLN A 155 -17.08 1.13 -9.97
CA GLN A 155 -16.99 0.59 -11.33
C GLN A 155 -16.09 -0.65 -11.37
N LEU A 156 -14.89 -0.57 -10.78
CA LEU A 156 -13.96 -1.71 -10.71
C LEU A 156 -14.54 -2.90 -9.95
N ILE A 157 -15.19 -2.67 -8.80
CA ILE A 157 -15.84 -3.73 -8.02
C ILE A 157 -16.95 -4.40 -8.83
N THR A 158 -17.77 -3.62 -9.54
CA THR A 158 -18.81 -4.15 -10.43
C THR A 158 -18.19 -5.04 -11.51
N THR A 159 -17.18 -4.57 -12.23
CA THR A 159 -16.52 -5.36 -13.29
C THR A 159 -15.89 -6.64 -12.75
N LEU A 160 -15.23 -6.58 -11.58
CA LEU A 160 -14.69 -7.78 -10.92
C LEU A 160 -15.80 -8.79 -10.57
N THR A 161 -16.93 -8.30 -10.06
CA THR A 161 -18.06 -9.13 -9.65
C THR A 161 -18.78 -9.77 -10.84
N GLU A 162 -19.10 -8.97 -11.87
CA GLU A 162 -19.73 -9.44 -13.12
C GLU A 162 -18.82 -10.43 -13.86
N GLY A 163 -17.51 -10.19 -13.80
CA GLY A 163 -16.51 -11.11 -14.31
C GLY A 163 -16.32 -12.37 -13.46
N ALA A 164 -17.01 -12.53 -12.32
CA ALA A 164 -16.88 -13.66 -11.40
C ALA A 164 -15.50 -13.83 -10.75
N TRP A 165 -14.75 -12.74 -10.56
CA TRP A 165 -13.59 -12.73 -9.66
C TRP A 165 -14.05 -12.48 -8.23
N ASN A 166 -13.86 -13.46 -7.35
CA ASN A 166 -14.28 -13.34 -5.96
C ASN A 166 -13.43 -12.28 -5.21
N LEU A 167 -14.07 -11.18 -4.79
CA LEU A 167 -13.46 -10.14 -3.97
C LEU A 167 -13.50 -10.56 -2.49
N ARG A 168 -12.41 -11.16 -2.01
CA ARG A 168 -12.32 -11.76 -0.66
C ARG A 168 -12.20 -10.73 0.46
N LYS A 169 -11.48 -9.64 0.19
CA LYS A 169 -11.22 -8.57 1.13
C LYS A 169 -11.02 -7.28 0.37
N GLN A 170 -11.42 -6.16 0.96
CA GLN A 170 -11.07 -4.85 0.43
C GLN A 170 -10.83 -3.83 1.53
N GLN A 171 -10.08 -2.79 1.20
CA GLN A 171 -9.79 -1.66 2.08
C GLN A 171 -9.67 -0.39 1.23
N SER A 172 -10.19 0.73 1.74
CA SER A 172 -10.05 2.05 1.12
C SER A 172 -9.36 3.00 2.10
N GLU A 173 -8.29 3.62 1.66
CA GLU A 173 -7.43 4.49 2.47
C GLU A 173 -7.23 5.83 1.78
N TYR A 174 -6.90 6.85 2.57
CA TYR A 174 -6.48 8.15 2.10
C TYR A 174 -5.07 8.41 2.64
N CYS A 175 -4.13 8.55 1.72
CA CYS A 175 -2.75 8.84 2.03
C CYS A 175 -2.60 10.34 2.33
N VAL A 176 -2.33 10.64 3.61
CA VAL A 176 -2.21 12.02 4.11
C VAL A 176 -0.77 12.52 4.10
N TYR A 177 0.20 11.60 4.11
CA TYR A 177 1.62 11.89 4.00
C TYR A 177 2.33 10.75 3.29
N ASP A 178 3.14 11.08 2.31
CA ASP A 178 4.03 10.15 1.64
C ASP A 178 5.27 10.88 1.14
N ASN A 179 6.42 10.59 1.74
CA ASN A 179 7.65 11.29 1.40
C ASN A 179 8.39 10.71 0.18
N ASN A 180 7.91 9.62 -0.41
CA ASN A 180 8.56 9.03 -1.56
C ASN A 180 7.59 8.22 -2.45
N VAL A 181 6.74 8.95 -3.17
CA VAL A 181 5.85 8.36 -4.19
C VAL A 181 6.61 7.72 -5.36
N PHE A 182 7.90 8.06 -5.56
CA PHE A 182 8.71 7.52 -6.66
C PHE A 182 9.05 6.04 -6.50
N LEU A 183 8.89 5.45 -5.30
CA LEU A 183 8.92 4.00 -5.18
C LEU A 183 7.89 3.32 -6.09
N ASP A 184 6.85 4.08 -6.49
CA ASP A 184 5.78 3.63 -7.35
C ASP A 184 6.07 3.81 -8.86
N SER A 185 7.29 4.23 -9.20
CA SER A 185 7.73 4.41 -10.58
C SER A 185 7.70 3.10 -11.36
N GLY A 186 7.08 3.14 -12.53
CA GLY A 186 6.84 1.95 -13.36
C GLY A 186 5.70 1.04 -12.85
N TRP A 187 4.94 1.44 -11.82
CA TRP A 187 3.78 0.67 -11.35
C TRP A 187 2.52 0.98 -12.17
N LEU A 188 2.30 2.28 -12.44
CA LEU A 188 1.08 2.83 -13.05
C LEU A 188 1.14 2.97 -14.58
N VAL A 189 2.27 2.66 -15.21
CA VAL A 189 2.42 2.75 -16.66
C VAL A 189 2.44 1.36 -17.26
N ILE A 190 1.58 1.14 -18.26
CA ILE A 190 1.71 0.08 -19.25
C ILE A 190 2.35 0.72 -20.47
#